data_AF-A0A9D8KCM9-F1
#
_entry.id   AF-A0A9D8KCM9-F1
#
_cell.length_a   1.000
_cell.length_b   1.000
_cell.length_c   1.000
_cell.angle_alpha   90.00
_cell.angle_beta   90.00
_cell.angle_gamma   90.00
#
_symmetry.space_group_name_H-M   'P 1'
#
loop_
_entity.id
_entity.type
_entity.pdbx_description
1 polymer ?
#
loop_
_entity_poly.entity_id
_entity_poly.type
_entity_poly.pdbx_seq_one_letter_code
_entity_poly.pdbx_strand_id
1 'polypeptide(L)'
;MFKARIRNKGKTNERREWSIALEGHREEDDVKQFASSLWAEFQRLNPGARPGKNGLPYYEAQDETGMATGVIIFNFSRRQLRGNGTPNVPPFVQDAQGNPWPSDVLIGNGSIVKVAFTVWKWNPNGEGGAGIGLELEGVRVIVHSEYVAPPPADYSGAFGGPEPGHVLNGTERRALPYSQHEDDGMTRAISREEIQALREDLQALAQGAVAAPPVTRPPGPVRPAPSPSPSRQAFAATPNAPGWAGQYRQDESQWDSGDSEEIPLLF
;
A
#
# COMPACT_ATOMS: atom_id res chain seq x y z
N MET A 1 -3.62 -10.33 -10.58
CA MET A 1 -3.62 -10.53 -9.10
C MET A 1 -2.22 -10.25 -8.57
N PHE A 2 -2.06 -9.36 -7.58
CA PHE A 2 -0.75 -8.84 -7.17
C PHE A 2 -0.08 -9.60 -6.02
N LYS A 3 1.24 -9.76 -6.08
CA LYS A 3 2.08 -10.37 -5.03
C LYS A 3 2.91 -9.31 -4.30
N ALA A 4 2.91 -9.32 -2.97
CA ALA A 4 3.63 -8.33 -2.16
C ALA A 4 5.08 -8.72 -1.81
N ARG A 5 6.01 -7.74 -1.84
CA ARG A 5 7.39 -7.83 -1.31
C ARG A 5 7.72 -6.63 -0.41
N ILE A 6 8.20 -6.87 0.81
CA ILE A 6 8.65 -5.84 1.75
C ILE A 6 10.19 -5.77 1.72
N ARG A 7 10.78 -4.58 1.51
CA ARG A 7 12.24 -4.35 1.62
C ARG A 7 12.53 -3.28 2.67
N ASN A 8 13.44 -3.60 3.58
CA ASN A 8 14.09 -2.63 4.45
C ASN A 8 15.48 -2.35 3.86
N LYS A 9 15.73 -1.14 3.36
CA LYS A 9 17.08 -0.74 2.90
C LYS A 9 17.81 -0.13 4.08
N GLY A 10 19.06 -0.57 4.29
CA GLY A 10 19.96 -0.23 5.39
C GLY A 10 21.29 0.39 4.89
N LYS A 11 21.48 1.70 5.08
CA LYS A 11 22.64 2.59 4.90
C LYS A 11 22.37 3.94 5.60
N THR A 12 23.09 4.14 6.70
CA THR A 12 23.50 5.41 7.34
C THR A 12 22.84 6.70 6.79
N ASN A 13 21.91 7.26 7.58
CA ASN A 13 21.07 8.45 7.34
C ASN A 13 19.74 8.22 6.59
N GLU A 14 19.27 6.98 6.54
CA GLU A 14 18.06 6.59 5.84
C GLU A 14 16.77 7.19 6.40
N ARG A 15 16.02 7.82 5.49
CA ARG A 15 14.59 8.04 5.62
C ARG A 15 13.94 6.68 5.85
N ARG A 16 13.60 6.38 7.10
CA ARG A 16 12.82 5.20 7.43
C ARG A 16 11.49 5.32 6.70
N GLU A 17 11.17 4.32 5.90
CA GLU A 17 9.99 4.30 5.04
C GLU A 17 9.29 2.95 5.21
N TRP A 18 7.97 2.99 5.35
CA TRP A 18 7.15 1.81 5.10
C TRP A 18 7.03 1.65 3.59
N SER A 19 7.31 0.47 3.07
CA SER A 19 7.20 0.20 1.64
C SER A 19 6.65 -1.18 1.36
N ILE A 20 5.92 -1.28 0.26
CA ILE A 20 5.42 -2.53 -0.30
C ILE A 20 5.58 -2.47 -1.81
N ALA A 21 6.09 -3.54 -2.40
CA ALA A 21 6.15 -3.71 -3.84
C ALA A 21 5.09 -4.72 -4.26
N LEU A 22 4.27 -4.37 -5.25
CA LEU A 22 3.29 -5.27 -5.86
C LEU A 22 3.82 -5.77 -7.20
N GLU A 23 3.82 -7.08 -7.38
CA GLU A 23 4.24 -7.73 -8.62
C GLU A 23 2.99 -8.22 -9.36
N GLY A 24 2.91 -7.96 -10.67
CA GLY A 24 1.86 -8.47 -11.54
C GLY A 24 2.40 -8.82 -12.92
N HIS A 25 1.80 -9.81 -13.59
CA HIS A 25 2.23 -10.15 -14.95
C HIS A 25 1.79 -9.08 -15.94
N ARG A 26 2.71 -8.70 -16.85
CA ARG A 26 2.49 -7.69 -17.88
C ARG A 26 1.29 -7.99 -18.76
N GLU A 27 0.99 -9.28 -18.97
CA GLU A 27 -0.10 -9.68 -19.86
C GLU A 27 -1.48 -9.57 -19.25
N GLU A 28 -1.59 -9.44 -17.93
CA GLU A 28 -2.88 -9.28 -17.24
C GLU A 28 -3.50 -7.92 -17.53
N ASP A 29 -4.79 -7.91 -17.88
CA ASP A 29 -5.51 -6.69 -18.25
C ASP A 29 -5.56 -5.67 -17.11
N ASP A 30 -5.76 -6.13 -15.87
CA ASP A 30 -5.75 -5.25 -14.68
C ASP A 30 -4.41 -4.52 -14.51
N VAL A 31 -3.30 -5.20 -14.79
CA VAL A 31 -1.95 -4.63 -14.71
C VAL A 31 -1.74 -3.59 -15.81
N LYS A 32 -2.18 -3.90 -17.04
CA LYS A 32 -2.13 -2.96 -18.18
C LYS A 32 -2.98 -1.72 -17.92
N GLN A 33 -4.19 -1.90 -17.41
CA GLN A 33 -5.11 -0.81 -17.07
C GLN A 33 -4.53 0.07 -15.97
N PHE A 34 -3.97 -0.52 -14.92
CA PHE A 34 -3.36 0.23 -13.83
C PHE A 34 -2.09 0.99 -14.25
N ALA A 35 -1.21 0.37 -15.04
CA ALA A 35 -0.05 1.06 -15.60
C ALA A 35 -0.46 2.23 -16.51
N SER A 36 -1.53 2.04 -17.30
CA SER A 36 -2.11 3.06 -18.18
C SER A 36 -2.73 4.21 -17.38
N SER A 37 -3.45 3.92 -16.28
CA SER A 37 -4.02 4.96 -15.42
C SER A 37 -2.94 5.79 -14.74
N LEU A 38 -1.86 5.16 -14.27
CA LEU A 38 -0.70 5.86 -13.71
C LEU A 38 0.02 6.73 -14.75
N TRP A 39 0.08 6.28 -16.01
CA TRP A 39 0.62 7.08 -17.10
C TRP A 39 -0.25 8.31 -17.39
N ALA A 40 -1.58 8.13 -17.47
CA ALA A 40 -2.52 9.24 -17.66
C ALA A 40 -2.42 10.25 -16.50
N GLU A 41 -2.29 9.75 -15.27
CA GLU A 41 -2.14 10.58 -14.08
C GLU A 41 -0.80 11.35 -14.07
N PHE A 42 0.28 10.72 -14.52
CA PHE A 42 1.55 11.41 -14.73
C PHE A 42 1.40 12.58 -15.72
N GLN A 43 0.74 12.35 -16.86
CA GLN A 43 0.50 13.39 -17.87
C GLN A 43 -0.38 14.52 -17.34
N ARG A 44 -1.39 14.18 -16.54
CA ARG A 44 -2.29 15.15 -15.89
C ARG A 44 -1.54 16.03 -14.90
N LEU A 45 -0.68 15.44 -14.06
CA LEU A 45 0.06 16.16 -13.02
C LEU A 45 1.30 16.90 -13.56
N ASN A 46 1.85 16.46 -14.70
CA ASN A 46 3.07 17.00 -15.31
C ASN A 46 2.89 17.28 -16.81
N PRO A 47 2.01 18.23 -17.19
CA PRO A 47 1.71 18.50 -18.60
C PRO A 47 2.96 18.94 -19.37
N GLY A 48 3.25 18.25 -20.48
CA GLY A 48 4.39 18.54 -21.35
C GLY A 48 5.76 18.05 -20.84
N ALA A 49 5.83 17.49 -19.63
CA ALA A 49 7.06 16.90 -19.12
C ALA A 49 7.22 15.44 -19.58
N ARG A 50 8.47 15.01 -19.73
CA ARG A 50 8.81 13.59 -19.88
C ARG A 50 9.13 12.99 -18.51
N PRO A 51 8.77 11.73 -18.25
CA PRO A 51 9.15 11.07 -17.01
C PRO A 51 10.67 11.01 -16.91
N GLY A 52 11.22 11.30 -15.74
CA GLY A 52 12.63 11.03 -15.43
C GLY A 52 12.93 9.53 -15.42
N LYS A 53 14.21 9.17 -15.19
CA LYS A 53 14.65 7.76 -15.12
C LYS A 53 13.82 6.89 -14.16
N ASN A 54 13.33 7.48 -13.08
CA ASN A 54 12.45 6.84 -12.09
C ASN A 54 11.09 7.55 -12.00
N GLY A 55 10.70 8.31 -13.02
CA GLY A 55 9.54 9.19 -13.01
C GLY A 55 8.19 8.46 -12.89
N LEU A 56 8.17 7.16 -13.17
CA LEU A 56 7.00 6.31 -12.99
C LEU A 56 7.22 5.39 -11.79
N PRO A 57 6.17 5.08 -11.01
CA PRO A 57 6.26 4.31 -9.78
C PRO A 57 6.24 2.79 -10.07
N TYR A 58 6.55 2.40 -11.29
CA TYR A 58 6.62 1.02 -11.73
C TYR A 58 7.74 0.80 -12.73
N TYR A 59 8.21 -0.44 -12.80
CA TYR A 59 9.25 -0.87 -13.74
C TYR A 59 9.06 -2.35 -14.07
N GLU A 60 9.60 -2.76 -15.22
CA GLU A 60 9.67 -4.16 -15.58
C GLU A 60 10.82 -4.83 -14.82
N ALA A 61 10.51 -5.95 -14.18
CA ALA A 61 11.51 -6.77 -13.53
C ALA A 61 12.44 -7.38 -14.59
N GLN A 62 13.73 -7.38 -14.28
CA GLN A 62 14.77 -7.99 -15.09
C GLN A 62 15.32 -9.22 -14.37
N ASP A 63 15.64 -10.26 -15.13
CA ASP A 63 16.35 -11.43 -14.61
C ASP A 63 17.86 -11.14 -14.43
N GLU A 64 18.61 -12.17 -14.02
CA GLU A 64 20.06 -12.09 -13.82
C GLU A 64 20.84 -11.77 -15.11
N THR A 65 20.21 -11.99 -16.28
CA THR A 65 20.79 -11.71 -17.60
C THR A 65 20.40 -10.33 -18.12
N GLY A 66 19.58 -9.58 -17.38
CA GLY A 66 19.06 -8.27 -17.77
C GLY A 66 17.85 -8.33 -18.72
N MET A 67 17.30 -9.51 -18.95
CA MET A 67 16.13 -9.69 -19.82
C MET A 67 14.84 -9.47 -19.04
N ALA A 68 13.83 -8.91 -19.71
CA ALA A 68 12.54 -8.65 -19.10
C ALA A 68 11.83 -9.98 -18.77
N THR A 69 11.43 -10.14 -17.50
CA THR A 69 10.74 -11.36 -17.04
C THR A 69 9.25 -11.37 -17.39
N GLY A 70 8.73 -10.27 -17.95
CA GLY A 70 7.30 -10.06 -18.15
C GLY A 70 6.53 -9.74 -16.86
N VAL A 71 7.22 -9.44 -15.75
CA VAL A 71 6.61 -9.00 -14.49
C VAL A 71 6.79 -7.48 -14.35
N ILE A 72 5.71 -6.78 -14.01
CA ILE A 72 5.73 -5.37 -13.64
C ILE A 72 5.71 -5.26 -12.11
N ILE A 73 6.61 -4.43 -11.57
CA ILE A 73 6.68 -4.14 -10.14
C ILE A 73 6.21 -2.71 -9.90
N PHE A 74 5.20 -2.53 -9.06
CA PHE A 74 4.71 -1.23 -8.57
C PHE A 74 5.22 -0.98 -7.15
N ASN A 75 5.85 0.16 -6.91
CA ASN A 75 6.38 0.52 -5.60
C ASN A 75 5.48 1.53 -4.89
N PHE A 76 5.09 1.19 -3.66
CA PHE A 76 4.35 2.07 -2.75
C PHE A 76 5.23 2.35 -1.54
N SER A 77 5.31 3.61 -1.13
CA SER A 77 6.20 4.02 -0.03
C SER A 77 5.62 5.18 0.75
N ARG A 78 5.79 5.16 2.07
CA ARG A 78 5.46 6.27 2.97
C ARG A 78 6.57 6.48 3.98
N ARG A 79 6.98 7.73 4.19
CA ARG A 79 8.00 8.07 5.20
C ARG A 79 7.44 7.96 6.60
N GLN A 80 8.26 7.42 7.51
CA GLN A 80 7.97 7.37 8.94
C GLN A 80 8.07 8.74 9.60
N LEU A 81 8.88 9.63 9.03
CA LEU A 81 9.02 11.01 9.47
C LEU A 81 8.58 11.95 8.35
N ARG A 82 7.84 12.98 8.72
CA ARG A 82 7.51 14.10 7.84
C ARG A 82 8.74 14.97 7.61
N GLY A 83 8.66 15.91 6.66
CA GLY A 83 9.78 16.81 6.34
C GLY A 83 10.25 17.68 7.52
N ASN A 84 9.36 17.97 8.46
CA ASN A 84 9.63 18.71 9.71
C ASN A 84 10.18 17.82 10.84
N GLY A 85 10.44 16.53 10.59
CA GLY A 85 10.93 15.58 11.59
C GLY A 85 9.87 15.00 12.52
N THR A 86 8.60 15.40 12.43
CA THR A 86 7.53 14.79 13.25
C THR A 86 7.16 13.41 12.71
N PRO A 87 6.77 12.45 13.56
CA PRO A 87 6.26 11.16 13.11
C PRO A 87 5.11 11.30 12.12
N ASN A 88 5.11 10.49 11.08
CA ASN A 88 3.99 10.33 10.17
C ASN A 88 3.05 9.24 10.67
N VAL A 89 1.82 9.24 10.18
CA VAL A 89 0.84 8.20 10.52
C VAL A 89 1.26 6.89 9.82
N PRO A 90 1.34 5.76 10.54
CA PRO A 90 1.64 4.47 9.92
C PRO A 90 0.50 4.05 8.97
N PRO A 91 0.80 3.34 7.87
CA PRO A 91 -0.23 2.78 7.02
C PRO A 91 -1.14 1.83 7.81
N PHE A 92 -2.45 1.90 7.56
CA PHE A 92 -3.39 1.02 8.23
C PHE A 92 -3.40 -0.37 7.59
N VAL A 93 -3.41 -1.42 8.40
CA VAL A 93 -3.37 -2.80 7.93
C VAL A 93 -4.61 -3.55 8.41
N GLN A 94 -5.31 -4.21 7.48
CA GLN A 94 -6.52 -4.97 7.73
C GLN A 94 -6.42 -6.40 7.22
N ASP A 95 -7.17 -7.31 7.85
CA ASP A 95 -7.48 -8.63 7.29
C ASP A 95 -8.53 -8.55 6.15
N ALA A 96 -8.87 -9.69 5.57
CA ALA A 96 -9.83 -9.77 4.46
C ALA A 96 -11.25 -9.31 4.84
N GLN A 97 -11.60 -9.41 6.13
CA GLN A 97 -12.88 -9.05 6.72
C GLN A 97 -12.95 -7.58 7.13
N GLY A 98 -11.82 -6.86 7.10
CA GLY A 98 -11.72 -5.45 7.48
C GLY A 98 -11.38 -5.23 8.96
N ASN A 99 -11.06 -6.27 9.72
CA ASN A 99 -10.57 -6.10 11.08
C ASN A 99 -9.12 -5.61 11.07
N PRO A 100 -8.67 -4.88 12.10
CA PRO A 100 -7.27 -4.51 12.24
C PRO A 100 -6.37 -5.74 12.25
N TRP A 101 -5.25 -5.66 11.53
CA TRP A 101 -4.24 -6.72 11.50
C TRP A 101 -3.50 -6.83 12.85
N PRO A 102 -3.25 -8.03 13.39
CA PRO A 102 -2.51 -8.21 14.64
C PRO A 102 -1.09 -7.64 14.55
N SER A 103 -0.63 -6.92 15.58
CA SER A 103 0.67 -6.23 15.58
C SER A 103 1.88 -7.16 15.68
N ASP A 104 1.65 -8.39 16.14
CA ASP A 104 2.65 -9.45 16.33
C ASP A 104 2.81 -10.36 15.11
N VAL A 105 1.92 -10.26 14.12
CA VAL A 105 1.93 -11.11 12.92
C VAL A 105 2.56 -10.38 11.73
N LEU A 106 3.68 -10.91 11.23
CA LEU A 106 4.37 -10.36 10.05
C LEU A 106 3.72 -10.82 8.75
N ILE A 107 3.52 -9.89 7.81
CA ILE A 107 3.04 -10.21 6.45
C ILE A 107 4.21 -10.75 5.62
N GLY A 108 4.16 -12.04 5.26
CA GLY A 108 5.20 -12.68 4.45
C GLY A 108 5.19 -12.25 2.99
N ASN A 109 6.37 -12.26 2.38
CA ASN A 109 6.54 -12.09 0.94
C ASN A 109 5.78 -13.19 0.21
N GLY A 110 4.92 -12.81 -0.73
CA GLY A 110 4.03 -13.75 -1.41
C GLY A 110 2.57 -13.67 -1.03
N SER A 111 2.24 -12.90 0.00
CA SER A 111 0.84 -12.58 0.33
C SER A 111 0.16 -11.83 -0.82
N ILE A 112 -1.14 -12.09 -0.98
CA ILE A 112 -2.01 -11.38 -1.92
C ILE A 112 -2.73 -10.27 -1.15
N VAL A 113 -2.58 -9.03 -1.60
CA VAL A 113 -3.07 -7.86 -0.88
C VAL A 113 -3.79 -6.88 -1.82
N LYS A 114 -4.67 -6.05 -1.24
CA LYS A 114 -5.14 -4.81 -1.86
C LYS A 114 -4.48 -3.63 -1.15
N VAL A 115 -4.05 -2.63 -1.89
CA VAL A 115 -3.33 -1.47 -1.35
C VAL A 115 -4.15 -0.20 -1.58
N ALA A 116 -4.35 0.57 -0.52
CA ALA A 116 -4.86 1.94 -0.59
C ALA A 116 -3.67 2.90 -0.69
N PHE A 117 -3.73 3.84 -1.62
CA PHE A 117 -2.63 4.75 -1.91
C PHE A 117 -3.10 6.09 -2.43
N THR A 118 -2.21 7.08 -2.37
CA THR A 118 -2.40 8.40 -2.98
C THR A 118 -1.27 8.67 -3.97
N VAL A 119 -1.59 9.28 -5.11
CA VAL A 119 -0.59 9.68 -6.10
C VAL A 119 -0.06 11.08 -5.77
N TRP A 120 1.26 11.24 -5.72
CA TRP A 120 1.89 12.54 -5.48
C TRP A 120 2.89 12.86 -6.58
N LYS A 121 2.94 14.13 -6.99
CA LYS A 121 3.90 14.62 -7.98
C LYS A 121 5.24 14.97 -7.32
N TRP A 122 6.33 14.73 -8.04
CA TRP A 122 7.64 15.25 -7.67
C TRP A 122 8.42 15.73 -8.88
N ASN A 123 9.19 16.79 -8.66
CA ASN A 123 10.06 17.37 -9.66
C ASN A 123 11.37 17.77 -8.95
N PRO A 124 12.47 17.03 -9.14
CA PRO A 124 13.75 17.39 -8.58
C PRO A 124 14.30 18.55 -9.41
N ASN A 125 14.44 19.72 -8.78
CA ASN A 125 14.86 20.99 -9.39
C ASN A 125 15.99 20.85 -10.44
N GLY A 126 15.64 20.69 -11.72
CA GLY A 126 16.51 20.94 -12.88
C GLY A 126 16.92 19.72 -13.72
N GLU A 127 17.42 18.64 -13.11
CA GLU A 127 18.19 17.62 -13.89
C GLU A 127 17.58 16.21 -13.90
N GLY A 128 16.65 15.89 -12.99
CA GLY A 128 16.17 14.51 -12.79
C GLY A 128 14.89 14.13 -13.53
N GLY A 129 14.27 15.06 -14.25
CA GLY A 129 12.95 14.89 -14.88
C GLY A 129 11.79 14.85 -13.88
N ALA A 130 10.56 15.02 -14.38
CA ALA A 130 9.38 14.97 -13.53
C ALA A 130 8.98 13.52 -13.21
N GLY A 131 8.24 13.33 -12.13
CA GLY A 131 7.72 12.02 -11.77
C GLY A 131 6.47 12.08 -10.90
N ILE A 132 5.90 10.90 -10.72
CA ILE A 132 4.87 10.63 -9.71
C ILE A 132 5.35 9.51 -8.78
N GLY A 133 4.85 9.51 -7.55
CA GLY A 133 5.05 8.43 -6.59
C GLY A 133 3.72 7.96 -6.03
N LEU A 134 3.72 6.79 -5.40
CA LEU A 134 2.55 6.21 -4.74
C LEU A 134 2.80 6.20 -3.23
N GLU A 135 2.07 7.05 -2.50
CA GLU A 135 2.11 7.08 -1.05
C GLU A 135 1.23 5.97 -0.47
N LEU A 136 1.79 5.18 0.44
CA LEU A 136 1.13 4.03 1.04
C LEU A 136 0.20 4.46 2.19
N GLU A 137 -1.12 4.34 2.00
CA GLU A 137 -2.12 4.68 3.03
C GLU A 137 -2.59 3.46 3.83
N GLY A 138 -2.75 2.31 3.16
CA GLY A 138 -3.14 1.10 3.85
C GLY A 138 -3.04 -0.16 3.03
N VAL A 139 -3.12 -1.30 3.69
CA VAL A 139 -2.99 -2.64 3.11
C VAL A 139 -4.10 -3.52 3.66
N ARG A 140 -4.83 -4.20 2.77
CA ARG A 140 -5.77 -5.26 3.12
C ARG A 140 -5.21 -6.59 2.66
N VAL A 141 -4.97 -7.51 3.59
CA VAL A 141 -4.43 -8.85 3.32
C VAL A 141 -5.59 -9.77 2.94
N ILE A 142 -5.57 -10.28 1.71
CA ILE A 142 -6.62 -11.18 1.18
C ILE A 142 -6.21 -12.64 1.40
N VAL A 143 -4.99 -12.98 1.02
CA VAL A 143 -4.39 -14.29 1.27
C VAL A 143 -3.07 -14.06 1.98
N HIS A 144 -3.00 -14.54 3.22
CA HIS A 144 -1.81 -14.44 4.04
C HIS A 144 -0.86 -15.60 3.74
N SER A 145 0.37 -15.27 3.37
CA SER A 145 1.49 -16.22 3.42
C SER A 145 2.29 -15.90 4.67
N GLU A 146 2.38 -16.86 5.58
CA GLU A 146 3.19 -16.70 6.79
C GLU A 146 4.65 -16.47 6.39
N TYR A 147 5.28 -15.49 7.05
CA TYR A 147 6.72 -15.33 6.94
C TYR A 147 7.40 -16.44 7.75
N VAL A 148 7.71 -17.55 7.09
CA VAL A 148 8.63 -18.53 7.65
C VAL A 148 10.03 -17.96 7.44
N ALA A 149 10.64 -17.44 8.52
CA ALA A 149 12.06 -17.15 8.50
C ALA A 149 12.75 -18.46 8.07
N PRO A 150 13.60 -18.44 7.03
CA PRO A 150 14.35 -19.64 6.70
C PRO A 150 15.04 -20.11 7.99
N PRO A 151 15.02 -21.42 8.29
CA PRO A 151 15.80 -21.93 9.42
C PRO A 151 17.22 -21.36 9.27
N PRO A 152 17.87 -20.93 10.37
CA PRO A 152 19.19 -20.35 10.29
C PRO A 152 20.01 -21.25 9.40
N ALA A 153 20.41 -20.74 8.23
CA ALA A 153 21.16 -21.57 7.30
C ALA A 153 22.38 -22.05 8.08
N ASP A 154 22.82 -23.28 7.83
CA ASP A 154 24.11 -23.69 8.34
C ASP A 154 25.19 -22.85 7.65
N TYR A 155 25.45 -21.68 8.22
CA TYR A 155 26.45 -20.73 7.75
C TYR A 155 27.86 -21.17 8.17
N SER A 156 28.03 -22.36 8.79
CA SER A 156 29.33 -22.87 9.22
C SER A 156 30.35 -22.96 8.08
N GLY A 157 29.90 -23.07 6.83
CA GLY A 157 30.75 -23.00 5.64
C GLY A 157 30.72 -21.66 4.89
N ALA A 158 29.76 -20.77 5.17
CA ALA A 158 29.55 -19.54 4.39
C ALA A 158 30.61 -18.47 4.68
N PHE A 159 31.22 -18.51 5.86
CA PHE A 159 32.22 -17.55 6.31
C PHE A 159 33.65 -18.12 6.32
N GLY A 160 33.85 -19.32 5.76
CA GLY A 160 35.10 -20.06 5.90
C GLY A 160 35.28 -20.64 7.31
N GLY A 161 36.43 -21.25 7.57
CA GLY A 161 36.77 -21.73 8.91
C GLY A 161 36.83 -20.57 9.92
N PRO A 162 36.65 -20.85 11.23
CA PRO A 162 36.71 -19.82 12.26
C PRO A 162 38.05 -19.10 12.22
N GLU A 163 38.04 -17.81 11.89
CA GLU A 163 39.20 -16.94 12.03
C GLU A 163 39.43 -16.60 13.52
N PRO A 164 40.68 -16.43 13.96
CA PRO A 164 40.97 -16.02 15.34
C PRO A 164 40.43 -14.62 15.59
N GLY A 165 39.24 -14.54 16.18
CA GLY A 165 38.52 -13.31 16.46
C GLY A 165 37.90 -13.32 17.86
N HIS A 166 37.25 -12.22 18.21
CA HIS A 166 36.61 -12.06 19.51
C HIS A 166 35.38 -12.98 19.63
N VAL A 167 35.48 -13.98 20.51
CA VAL A 167 34.36 -14.86 20.87
C VAL A 167 33.65 -14.24 22.07
N LEU A 168 32.37 -13.90 21.91
CA LEU A 168 31.53 -13.46 23.02
C LEU A 168 31.30 -14.65 23.97
N ASN A 169 32.02 -14.68 25.09
CA ASN A 169 31.74 -15.62 26.16
C ASN A 169 30.36 -15.30 26.76
N GLY A 170 29.53 -16.32 26.95
CA GLY A 170 28.10 -16.19 27.30
C GLY A 170 27.77 -15.40 28.57
N THR A 171 28.78 -15.01 29.36
CA THR A 171 28.64 -14.17 30.57
C THR A 171 28.69 -12.67 30.28
N GLU A 172 29.15 -12.24 29.10
CA GLU A 172 29.19 -10.83 28.68
C GLU A 172 28.02 -10.44 27.75
N ARG A 173 26.86 -11.08 27.93
CA ARG A 173 25.59 -10.51 27.44
C ARG A 173 25.29 -9.26 28.25
N ARG A 174 25.94 -8.14 27.95
CA ARG A 174 25.46 -6.83 28.37
C ARG A 174 24.07 -6.68 27.76
N ALA A 175 23.05 -6.79 28.60
CA ALA A 175 21.67 -6.62 28.20
C ALA A 175 21.55 -5.32 27.39
N LEU A 176 21.21 -5.45 26.11
CA LEU A 176 20.67 -4.32 25.37
C LEU A 176 19.41 -3.89 26.14
N PRO A 177 19.17 -2.59 26.38
CA PRO A 177 18.08 -2.10 27.24
C PRO A 177 16.66 -2.31 26.65
N TYR A 178 16.49 -3.24 25.74
CA TYR A 178 15.24 -3.55 25.05
C TYR A 178 14.87 -5.03 25.23
N SER A 179 14.65 -5.47 26.46
CA SER A 179 13.79 -6.64 26.73
C SER A 179 13.57 -6.83 28.24
N GLN A 180 12.72 -6.01 28.84
CA GLN A 180 11.98 -6.39 30.05
C GLN A 180 10.56 -5.82 29.94
N HIS A 181 9.75 -6.45 29.09
CA HIS A 181 8.37 -6.69 29.48
C HIS A 181 8.35 -8.15 29.91
N GLU A 182 8.32 -8.34 31.23
CA GLU A 182 8.10 -9.64 31.85
C GLU A 182 6.68 -10.07 31.47
N ASP A 183 6.61 -11.19 30.75
CA ASP A 183 5.38 -11.84 30.32
C ASP A 183 4.97 -12.76 31.46
N ASP A 184 4.13 -12.21 32.34
CA ASP A 184 3.61 -12.89 33.51
C ASP A 184 2.53 -13.89 33.12
N GLY A 185 2.96 -15.07 32.65
CA GLY A 185 2.27 -16.32 32.97
C GLY A 185 1.15 -16.79 32.03
N MET A 186 1.33 -18.07 31.64
CA MET A 186 0.33 -19.00 31.10
C MET A 186 0.00 -18.91 29.60
N THR A 187 0.96 -19.27 28.74
CA THR A 187 0.61 -20.01 27.52
C THR A 187 0.57 -21.50 27.85
N ARG A 188 -0.61 -22.03 28.20
CA ARG A 188 -0.82 -23.49 28.18
C ARG A 188 -1.03 -23.92 26.74
N ALA A 189 -0.23 -24.88 26.28
CA ALA A 189 -0.48 -25.56 25.02
C ALA A 189 -1.85 -26.23 25.10
N ILE A 190 -2.77 -25.81 24.23
CA ILE A 190 -4.11 -26.39 24.12
C ILE A 190 -3.95 -27.82 23.57
N SER A 191 -4.50 -28.79 24.29
CA SER A 191 -4.42 -30.20 23.92
C SER A 191 -5.21 -30.47 22.64
N ARG A 192 -4.86 -31.54 21.92
CA ARG A 192 -5.62 -31.97 20.73
C ARG A 192 -7.09 -32.27 21.06
N GLU A 193 -7.36 -32.70 22.28
CA GLU A 193 -8.72 -33.00 22.78
C GLU A 193 -9.55 -31.72 22.97
N GLU A 194 -8.94 -30.65 23.50
CA GLU A 194 -9.61 -29.34 23.61
C GLU A 194 -9.88 -28.71 22.23
N ILE A 195 -8.98 -28.89 21.26
CA ILE A 195 -9.21 -28.45 19.87
C ILE A 195 -10.38 -29.22 19.24
N GLN A 196 -10.51 -30.51 19.54
CA GLN A 196 -11.61 -31.33 19.05
C GLN A 196 -12.96 -30.88 19.63
N ALA A 197 -13.01 -30.63 20.94
CA ALA A 197 -14.21 -30.14 21.62
C ALA A 197 -14.67 -28.77 21.11
N LEU A 198 -13.73 -27.84 20.87
CA LEU A 198 -14.06 -26.52 20.29
C LEU A 198 -14.66 -26.65 18.88
N ARG A 199 -14.20 -27.64 18.12
CA ARG A 199 -14.67 -27.89 16.75
C ARG A 199 -16.10 -28.43 16.73
N GLU A 200 -16.44 -29.30 17.68
CA GLU A 200 -17.78 -29.87 17.83
C GLU A 200 -18.79 -28.83 18.30
N ASP A 201 -18.43 -27.96 19.25
CA ASP A 201 -19.28 -26.85 19.70
C ASP A 201 -19.57 -25.83 18.58
N LEU A 202 -18.56 -25.50 17.76
CA LEU A 202 -18.74 -24.65 16.58
C LEU A 202 -19.66 -25.30 15.53
N GLN A 203 -19.60 -26.62 15.38
CA GLN A 203 -20.47 -27.35 14.46
C GLN A 203 -21.92 -27.42 14.96
N ALA A 204 -22.12 -27.57 16.27
CA ALA A 204 -23.45 -27.54 16.90
C ALA A 204 -24.12 -26.17 16.77
N LEU A 205 -23.36 -25.08 16.94
CA LEU A 205 -23.83 -23.71 16.71
C LEU A 205 -24.21 -23.46 15.24
N ALA A 206 -23.45 -23.99 14.30
CA ALA A 206 -23.76 -23.89 12.87
C ALA A 206 -25.05 -24.66 12.49
N GLN A 207 -25.37 -25.75 13.19
CA GLN A 207 -26.57 -26.56 12.94
C GLN A 207 -27.81 -26.04 13.69
N GLY A 208 -27.63 -25.23 14.74
CA GLY A 208 -28.72 -24.59 15.49
C GLY A 208 -29.28 -23.31 14.84
N ALA A 209 -28.66 -22.80 13.77
CA ALA A 209 -29.13 -21.62 13.04
C ALA A 209 -30.31 -21.96 12.11
N VAL A 210 -31.44 -22.34 12.71
CA VAL A 210 -32.69 -22.60 12.00
C VAL A 210 -33.48 -21.30 11.83
N ALA A 211 -33.63 -20.88 10.57
CA ALA A 211 -34.65 -19.98 10.02
C ALA A 211 -34.96 -18.67 10.78
N ALA A 212 -34.27 -17.60 10.42
CA ALA A 212 -34.78 -16.25 10.66
C ALA A 212 -36.10 -16.05 9.89
N PRO A 213 -37.18 -15.53 10.52
CA PRO A 213 -38.44 -15.27 9.83
C PRO A 213 -38.28 -14.17 8.76
N PRO A 214 -39.08 -14.19 7.69
CA PRO A 214 -38.99 -13.22 6.61
C PRO A 214 -39.28 -11.81 7.14
N VAL A 215 -38.28 -10.93 7.01
CA VAL A 215 -38.41 -9.50 7.33
C VAL A 215 -39.35 -8.87 6.31
N THR A 216 -40.61 -8.64 6.69
CA THR A 216 -41.55 -7.83 5.91
C THR A 216 -41.11 -6.38 5.94
N ARG A 217 -40.61 -5.89 4.80
CA ARG A 217 -40.19 -4.50 4.59
C ARG A 217 -41.43 -3.60 4.57
N PRO A 218 -41.54 -2.56 5.42
CA PRO A 218 -42.66 -1.63 5.35
C PRO A 218 -42.61 -0.82 4.04
N PRO A 219 -43.78 -0.43 3.49
CA PRO A 219 -43.85 0.37 2.28
C PRO A 219 -43.19 1.73 2.52
N GLY A 220 -42.17 2.03 1.71
CA GLY A 220 -41.47 3.31 1.76
C GLY A 220 -42.36 4.47 1.30
N PRO A 221 -42.10 5.69 1.77
CA PRO A 221 -42.88 6.87 1.40
C PRO A 221 -42.78 7.14 -0.10
N VAL A 222 -43.95 7.38 -0.71
CA VAL A 222 -44.12 7.74 -2.12
C VAL A 222 -43.38 9.05 -2.38
N ARG A 223 -42.38 9.02 -3.27
CA ARG A 223 -41.67 10.22 -3.72
C ARG A 223 -42.65 11.15 -4.47
N PRO A 224 -42.71 12.46 -4.16
CA PRO A 224 -43.46 13.41 -4.97
C PRO A 224 -42.82 13.58 -6.36
N ALA A 225 -43.67 13.79 -7.36
CA ALA A 225 -43.29 13.94 -8.76
C ALA A 225 -42.34 15.14 -8.98
N PRO A 226 -41.41 15.04 -9.95
CA PRO A 226 -40.49 16.13 -10.27
C PRO A 226 -41.26 17.32 -10.89
N SER A 227 -41.03 18.51 -10.34
CA SER A 227 -41.50 19.77 -10.91
C SER A 227 -40.89 20.03 -12.30
N PRO A 228 -41.64 20.60 -13.25
CA PRO A 228 -41.13 20.91 -14.59
C PRO A 228 -40.08 22.02 -14.54
N SER A 229 -38.92 21.76 -15.16
CA SER A 229 -37.83 22.73 -15.31
C SER A 229 -38.26 23.94 -16.16
N PRO A 230 -37.90 25.18 -15.80
CA PRO A 230 -38.14 26.34 -16.63
C PRO A 230 -37.24 26.35 -17.88
N SER A 231 -37.87 26.60 -19.01
CA SER A 231 -37.28 26.71 -20.35
C SER A 231 -36.11 27.69 -20.38
N ARG A 232 -34.94 27.22 -20.84
CA ARG A 232 -33.77 28.04 -21.17
C ARG A 232 -34.12 29.02 -22.30
N GLN A 233 -34.13 30.31 -22.00
CA GLN A 233 -34.06 31.37 -22.99
C GLN A 233 -32.67 31.39 -23.63
N ALA A 234 -32.64 31.49 -24.96
CA ALA A 234 -31.44 31.60 -25.76
C ALA A 234 -30.76 32.96 -25.54
N PHE A 235 -29.51 32.95 -25.09
CA PHE A 235 -28.65 34.13 -25.16
C PHE A 235 -27.90 34.13 -26.49
N ALA A 236 -28.07 35.25 -27.20
CA ALA A 236 -27.45 35.55 -28.47
C ALA A 236 -25.93 35.69 -28.34
N ALA A 237 -25.24 35.29 -29.42
CA ALA A 237 -23.80 35.40 -29.59
C ALA A 237 -23.35 36.85 -29.74
N THR A 238 -22.23 37.19 -29.10
CA THR A 238 -21.45 38.39 -29.39
C THR A 238 -20.06 37.98 -29.91
N PRO A 239 -19.57 38.56 -31.02
CA PRO A 239 -18.30 38.15 -31.63
C PRO A 239 -17.08 38.91 -31.07
N ASN A 240 -15.96 38.17 -31.03
CA ASN A 240 -14.55 38.56 -31.21
C ASN A 240 -14.06 39.96 -30.80
N ALA A 241 -13.08 39.97 -29.89
CA ALA A 241 -11.98 40.93 -29.89
C ALA A 241 -10.66 40.26 -29.40
N PRO A 242 -9.49 40.79 -29.78
CA PRO A 242 -8.28 39.98 -30.00
C PRO A 242 -7.19 40.12 -28.93
N GLY A 243 -6.33 39.09 -28.88
CA GLY A 243 -4.87 39.15 -28.70
C GLY A 243 -4.30 39.95 -27.54
N TRP A 244 -3.94 39.26 -26.45
CA TRP A 244 -2.97 39.75 -25.47
C TRP A 244 -1.86 38.70 -25.26
N ALA A 245 -0.66 39.06 -25.75
CA ALA A 245 0.59 38.41 -25.40
C ALA A 245 0.95 38.78 -23.96
N GLY A 246 0.94 37.80 -23.06
CA GLY A 246 1.30 37.95 -21.66
C GLY A 246 2.71 37.45 -21.40
N GLN A 247 3.55 38.38 -20.97
CA GLN A 247 4.91 38.18 -20.47
C GLN A 247 4.95 37.21 -19.30
N TYR A 248 6.03 36.42 -19.24
CA TYR A 248 6.44 35.66 -18.06
C TYR A 248 6.64 36.61 -16.88
N ARG A 249 5.92 36.37 -15.78
CA ARG A 249 6.23 36.89 -14.46
C ARG A 249 6.34 35.71 -13.50
N GLN A 250 7.52 35.59 -12.90
CA GLN A 250 7.80 34.71 -11.77
C GLN A 250 6.93 35.17 -10.60
N ASP A 251 6.25 34.24 -9.94
CA ASP A 251 5.93 34.36 -8.52
C ASP A 251 5.96 32.98 -7.88
N GLU A 252 6.74 32.93 -6.80
CA GLU A 252 6.89 31.81 -5.89
C GLU A 252 5.66 31.67 -4.97
N SER A 253 5.54 30.50 -4.35
CA SER A 253 4.83 30.25 -3.10
C SER A 253 3.29 30.28 -3.11
N GLN A 254 2.68 29.12 -3.39
CA GLN A 254 1.50 28.70 -2.61
C GLN A 254 1.35 27.18 -2.66
N TRP A 255 1.61 26.52 -1.53
CA TRP A 255 1.20 25.13 -1.30
C TRP A 255 -0.30 25.15 -1.06
N ASP A 256 -1.06 24.88 -2.11
CA ASP A 256 -2.50 24.63 -2.01
C ASP A 256 -2.72 23.13 -1.81
N SER A 257 -3.12 22.77 -0.59
CA SER A 257 -3.63 21.45 -0.24
C SER A 257 -5.04 21.30 -0.83
N GLY A 258 -5.07 20.96 -2.12
CA GLY A 258 -6.30 20.69 -2.86
C GLY A 258 -6.90 19.33 -2.51
N ASP A 259 -8.13 19.40 -2.02
CA ASP A 259 -9.23 18.43 -2.00
C ASP A 259 -8.93 16.98 -2.43
N SER A 260 -9.14 16.08 -1.48
CA SER A 260 -9.26 14.64 -1.69
C SER A 260 -10.62 14.34 -2.32
N GLU A 261 -10.72 14.37 -3.66
CA GLU A 261 -11.86 13.77 -4.35
C GLU A 261 -11.75 12.24 -4.28
N GLU A 262 -12.65 11.63 -3.51
CA GLU A 262 -12.88 10.19 -3.54
C GLU A 262 -13.41 9.78 -4.92
N ILE A 263 -12.55 9.17 -5.74
CA ILE A 263 -12.97 8.52 -6.98
C ILE A 263 -13.56 7.15 -6.60
N PRO A 264 -14.85 6.86 -6.88
CA PRO A 264 -15.42 5.54 -6.66
C PRO A 264 -14.83 4.55 -7.67
N LEU A 265 -14.01 3.63 -7.19
CA LEU A 265 -13.66 2.42 -7.95
C LEU A 265 -14.89 1.51 -8.00
N LEU A 266 -15.50 1.42 -9.18
CA LEU A 266 -16.46 0.37 -9.50
C LEU A 266 -15.68 -0.95 -9.59
N PHE A 267 -15.97 -1.87 -8.67
CA PHE A 267 -15.71 -3.30 -8.80
C PHE A 267 -16.94 -3.98 -9.39
#